data_AF-A0A1F6PF39-F1
#
_entry.id   AF-A0A1F6PF39-F1
#
_cell.length_a   1.000
_cell.length_b   1.000
_cell.length_c   1.000
_cell.angle_alpha   90.00
_cell.angle_beta   90.00
_cell.angle_gamma   90.00
#
_symmetry.space_group_name_H-M   'P 1'
#
loop_
_entity.id
_entity.type
_entity.pdbx_description
1 polymer ?
#
loop_
_entity_poly.entity_id
_entity_poly.type
_entity_poly.pdbx_seq_one_letter_code
_entity_poly.pdbx_strand_id
1 'polypeptide(L)'
;MRSFIKSTILILIILVVSVIFISPQAIAVKKSKKNAMAPEDLDKLTVSINRLVKKVYSVSLFAPSDNDALFEAKMKVDAEIQGESPDPAFADLVYKIAFILKEREFKDDAIEYYRTVMDKFPDSPYVAKAAEELRKLGVKLDTGSEEDTGGE
;
A
#
# COMPACT_ATOMS: atom_id res chain seq x y z
N MET A 1 59.27 13.60 25.35
CA MET A 1 58.62 12.33 25.77
C MET A 1 57.09 12.42 26.00
N ARG A 2 56.52 13.55 26.43
CA ARG A 2 55.06 13.71 26.63
C ARG A 2 54.21 13.78 25.34
N SER A 3 54.79 14.14 24.19
CA SER A 3 54.07 14.25 22.90
C SER A 3 53.87 12.90 22.21
N PHE A 4 54.81 11.96 22.41
CA PHE A 4 54.73 10.60 21.83
C PHE A 4 53.59 9.78 22.43
N ILE A 5 53.36 9.92 23.75
CA ILE A 5 52.30 9.22 24.48
C ILE A 5 50.90 9.70 24.05
N LYS A 6 50.75 10.98 23.70
CA LYS A 6 49.47 11.53 23.19
C LYS A 6 49.15 11.02 21.78
N SER A 7 50.17 10.88 20.93
CA SER A 7 50.01 10.38 19.56
C SER A 7 49.68 8.89 19.51
N THR A 8 50.22 8.09 20.42
CA THR A 8 49.88 6.66 20.52
C THR A 8 48.49 6.42 21.12
N ILE A 9 48.07 7.25 22.08
CA ILE A 9 46.70 7.20 22.63
C ILE A 9 45.66 7.61 21.58
N LEU A 10 45.96 8.61 20.73
CA LEU A 10 45.06 9.05 19.66
C LEU A 10 44.87 7.97 18.58
N ILE A 11 45.93 7.26 18.19
CA ILE A 11 45.87 6.16 17.20
C ILE A 11 45.08 4.98 17.75
N LEU A 12 45.18 4.69 19.05
CA LEU A 12 44.45 3.60 19.69
C LEU A 12 42.93 3.88 19.78
N ILE A 13 42.53 5.14 19.96
CA ILE A 13 41.12 5.55 19.95
C ILE A 13 40.51 5.44 18.55
N ILE A 14 41.25 5.79 17.50
CA ILE A 14 40.79 5.66 16.10
C ILE A 14 40.58 4.19 15.72
N LEU A 15 41.43 3.29 16.22
CA LEU A 15 41.33 1.85 15.94
C LEU A 15 40.12 1.19 16.65
N VAL A 16 39.70 1.71 17.81
CA VAL A 16 38.51 1.24 18.54
C VAL A 16 37.20 1.72 17.91
N VAL A 17 37.18 2.90 17.27
CA VAL A 17 36.00 3.41 16.56
C VAL A 17 35.71 2.62 15.26
N SER A 18 36.73 2.04 14.63
CA SER A 18 36.59 1.21 13.42
C SER A 18 35.80 -0.09 13.62
N VAL A 19 35.65 -0.56 14.87
CA VAL A 19 35.00 -1.85 15.19
C VAL A 19 33.48 -1.72 15.35
N ILE A 20 32.91 -0.51 15.24
CA ILE A 20 31.46 -0.27 15.41
C ILE A 20 30.66 -0.54 14.11
N PHE A 21 31.32 -0.81 12.97
CA PHE A 21 30.66 -1.10 11.69
C PHE A 21 30.66 -2.59 11.31
N ILE A 22 30.16 -3.46 12.20
CA ILE A 22 29.75 -4.81 11.82
C ILE A 22 28.24 -4.90 11.96
N SER A 23 27.53 -4.50 10.92
CA SER A 23 26.09 -4.78 10.78
C SER A 23 25.91 -6.25 10.40
N PRO A 24 25.25 -7.09 11.21
CA PRO A 24 24.80 -8.39 10.72
C PRO A 24 23.62 -8.16 9.78
N GLN A 25 23.88 -8.24 8.47
CA GLN A 25 22.83 -8.49 7.48
C GLN A 25 22.51 -9.99 7.48
N ALA A 26 21.51 -10.39 8.27
CA ALA A 26 20.79 -11.65 8.07
C ALA A 26 19.45 -11.63 8.82
N ILE A 27 18.38 -11.45 8.04
CA ILE A 27 17.09 -12.14 8.14
C ILE A 27 16.52 -12.34 9.56
N ALA A 28 15.69 -11.38 9.97
CA ALA A 28 14.37 -11.63 10.55
C ALA A 28 13.62 -10.30 10.58
N VAL A 29 12.97 -9.95 9.47
CA VAL A 29 11.88 -8.96 9.50
C VAL A 29 10.74 -9.60 10.28
N LYS A 30 10.83 -9.50 11.61
CA LYS A 30 9.70 -9.64 12.51
C LYS A 30 9.72 -8.45 13.45
N LYS A 31 9.79 -7.25 12.87
CA LYS A 31 9.36 -6.04 13.58
C LYS A 31 7.84 -6.10 13.65
N SER A 32 7.37 -6.50 14.83
CA SER A 32 5.99 -6.48 15.28
C SER A 32 5.25 -5.19 14.86
N LYS A 33 4.45 -5.26 13.81
CA LYS A 33 3.22 -4.47 13.75
C LYS A 33 2.27 -5.17 14.70
N LYS A 34 2.14 -4.67 15.93
CA LYS A 34 1.37 -5.28 17.04
C LYS A 34 -0.11 -5.55 16.66
N ASN A 35 -0.57 -5.03 15.54
CA ASN A 35 -1.93 -5.13 15.00
C ASN A 35 -2.00 -5.49 13.49
N ALA A 36 -0.95 -6.08 12.87
CA ALA A 36 -1.07 -6.56 11.49
C ALA A 36 -1.90 -7.84 11.42
N MET A 37 -2.80 -7.93 10.43
CA MET A 37 -3.46 -9.15 10.02
C MET A 37 -2.46 -10.29 9.82
N ALA A 38 -2.82 -11.48 10.31
CA ALA A 38 -2.02 -12.68 10.10
C ALA A 38 -2.02 -13.09 8.61
N PRO A 39 -0.93 -13.65 8.05
CA PRO A 39 -0.84 -14.02 6.63
C PRO A 39 -1.98 -14.92 6.16
N GLU A 40 -2.38 -15.89 6.98
CA GLU A 40 -3.49 -16.80 6.69
C GLU A 40 -4.84 -16.11 6.58
N ASP A 41 -5.04 -14.99 7.29
CA ASP A 41 -6.26 -14.22 7.23
C ASP A 41 -6.27 -13.26 6.04
N LEU A 42 -5.10 -12.75 5.65
CA LEU A 42 -4.91 -12.02 4.40
C LEU A 42 -5.20 -12.91 3.18
N ASP A 43 -4.75 -14.17 3.20
CA ASP A 43 -5.04 -15.14 2.15
C ASP A 43 -6.55 -15.41 2.03
N LYS A 44 -7.24 -15.63 3.14
CA LYS A 44 -8.71 -15.80 3.15
C LYS A 44 -9.43 -14.56 2.63
N LEU A 45 -8.99 -13.37 3.04
CA LEU A 45 -9.54 -12.11 2.58
C LEU A 45 -9.37 -11.95 1.06
N THR A 46 -8.17 -12.25 0.56
CA THR A 46 -7.84 -12.24 -0.87
C THR A 46 -8.72 -13.20 -1.66
N VAL A 47 -8.91 -14.43 -1.18
CA VAL A 47 -9.79 -15.43 -1.80
C VAL A 47 -11.25 -14.94 -1.82
N SER A 48 -11.73 -14.34 -0.73
CA SER A 48 -13.09 -13.80 -0.64
C SER A 48 -13.32 -12.68 -1.67
N ILE A 49 -12.41 -11.71 -1.75
CA ILE A 49 -12.49 -10.61 -2.72
C ILE A 49 -12.42 -11.14 -4.16
N ASN A 50 -11.49 -12.07 -4.45
CA ASN A 50 -11.39 -12.67 -5.79
C ASN A 50 -12.68 -13.40 -6.21
N ARG A 51 -13.36 -14.06 -5.26
CA ARG A 51 -14.66 -14.69 -5.51
C ARG A 51 -15.73 -13.65 -5.89
N LEU A 52 -15.77 -12.51 -5.20
CA LEU A 52 -16.69 -11.41 -5.52
C LEU A 52 -16.39 -10.78 -6.88
N VAL A 53 -15.10 -10.53 -7.18
CA VAL A 53 -14.66 -10.08 -8.50
C VAL A 53 -15.11 -11.04 -9.60
N LYS A 54 -14.96 -12.37 -9.38
CA LYS A 54 -15.43 -13.37 -10.32
C LYS A 54 -16.93 -13.27 -10.58
N LYS A 55 -17.74 -13.01 -9.54
CA LYS A 55 -19.19 -12.81 -9.68
C LYS A 55 -19.54 -11.59 -10.51
N VAL A 56 -18.83 -10.48 -10.32
CA VAL A 56 -18.96 -9.27 -11.15
C VAL A 56 -18.66 -9.62 -12.61
N TYR A 57 -17.54 -10.27 -12.90
CA TYR A 57 -17.18 -10.66 -14.27
C TYR A 57 -18.15 -11.65 -14.90
N SER A 58 -18.72 -12.58 -14.12
CA SER A 58 -19.73 -13.51 -14.63
C SER A 58 -21.14 -12.91 -14.71
N VAL A 59 -21.27 -11.58 -14.52
CA VAL A 59 -22.53 -10.83 -14.52
C VAL A 59 -23.58 -11.51 -13.63
N SER A 60 -23.11 -12.10 -12.53
CA SER A 60 -23.94 -12.86 -11.61
C SER A 60 -24.54 -11.94 -10.58
N LEU A 61 -25.82 -12.16 -10.24
CA LEU A 61 -26.47 -11.41 -9.18
C LEU A 61 -25.74 -11.63 -7.85
N PHE A 62 -25.48 -10.54 -7.14
CA PHE A 62 -24.97 -10.58 -5.78
C PHE A 62 -26.09 -11.04 -4.84
N ALA A 63 -25.90 -12.21 -4.24
CA ALA A 63 -26.77 -12.69 -3.18
C ALA A 63 -26.58 -11.81 -1.92
N PRO A 64 -27.52 -11.82 -0.96
CA PRO A 64 -27.33 -11.12 0.31
C PRO A 64 -25.99 -11.44 0.99
N SER A 65 -25.57 -12.71 0.98
CA SER A 65 -24.29 -13.14 1.54
C SER A 65 -23.05 -12.63 0.79
N ASP A 66 -23.18 -12.21 -0.47
CA ASP A 66 -22.09 -11.55 -1.19
C ASP A 66 -21.94 -10.09 -0.75
N ASN A 67 -23.06 -9.43 -0.40
CA ASN A 67 -23.04 -8.09 0.17
C ASN A 67 -22.38 -8.11 1.55
N ASP A 68 -22.73 -9.08 2.38
CA ASP A 68 -22.11 -9.28 3.69
C ASP A 68 -20.60 -9.52 3.56
N ALA A 69 -20.20 -10.36 2.60
CA ALA A 69 -18.79 -10.62 2.32
C ALA A 69 -18.04 -9.37 1.80
N LEU A 70 -18.68 -8.54 0.96
CA LEU A 70 -18.09 -7.29 0.52
C LEU A 70 -17.93 -6.31 1.69
N PHE A 71 -18.94 -6.19 2.55
CA PHE A 71 -18.89 -5.34 3.74
C PHE A 71 -17.78 -5.78 4.71
N GLU A 72 -17.69 -7.08 5.01
CA GLU A 72 -16.64 -7.62 5.86
C GLU A 72 -15.25 -7.40 5.25
N ALA A 73 -15.12 -7.57 3.92
CA ALA A 73 -13.87 -7.31 3.23
C ALA A 73 -13.46 -5.84 3.30
N LYS A 74 -14.39 -4.90 3.07
CA LYS A 74 -14.15 -3.45 3.25
C LYS A 74 -13.65 -3.17 4.66
N MET A 75 -14.39 -3.58 5.69
CA MET A 75 -14.00 -3.35 7.09
C MET A 75 -12.58 -3.85 7.41
N LYS A 76 -12.23 -5.06 6.95
CA LYS A 76 -10.91 -5.66 7.18
C LYS A 76 -9.79 -4.92 6.45
N VAL A 77 -10.02 -4.56 5.20
CA VAL A 77 -9.06 -3.76 4.42
C VAL A 77 -8.88 -2.38 5.05
N ASP A 78 -9.98 -1.70 5.38
CA ASP A 78 -9.97 -0.36 5.96
C ASP A 78 -9.17 -0.31 7.26
N ALA A 79 -9.33 -1.32 8.12
CA ALA A 79 -8.57 -1.44 9.36
C ALA A 79 -7.05 -1.55 9.13
N GLU A 80 -6.62 -2.26 8.08
CA GLU A 80 -5.20 -2.48 7.79
C GLU A 80 -4.53 -1.28 7.11
N ILE A 81 -5.31 -0.48 6.37
CA ILE A 81 -4.79 0.64 5.58
C ILE A 81 -4.83 2.00 6.28
N GLN A 82 -5.29 2.08 7.55
CA GLN A 82 -5.42 3.36 8.25
C GLN A 82 -4.09 4.12 8.43
N GLY A 83 -2.96 3.41 8.53
CA GLY A 83 -1.63 4.01 8.74
C GLY A 83 -1.12 4.85 7.57
N GLU A 84 -0.06 5.64 7.82
CA GLU A 84 0.60 6.49 6.81
C GLU A 84 1.31 5.67 5.72
N SER A 85 1.82 4.48 6.07
CA SER A 85 2.49 3.58 5.12
C SER A 85 1.92 2.17 5.28
N PRO A 86 0.76 1.88 4.68
CA PRO A 86 0.16 0.56 4.73
C PRO A 86 1.00 -0.47 3.96
N ASP A 87 0.78 -1.75 4.26
CA ASP A 87 1.50 -2.84 3.58
C ASP A 87 1.10 -2.86 2.10
N PRO A 88 2.07 -2.79 1.15
CA PRO A 88 1.80 -2.80 -0.29
C PRO A 88 0.94 -3.98 -0.77
N ALA A 89 0.90 -5.10 -0.03
CA ALA A 89 0.05 -6.25 -0.34
C ALA A 89 -1.44 -5.89 -0.44
N PHE A 90 -1.89 -4.82 0.24
CA PHE A 90 -3.28 -4.39 0.23
C PHE A 90 -3.68 -3.58 -1.02
N ALA A 91 -2.72 -3.09 -1.82
CA ALA A 91 -3.03 -2.25 -2.98
C ALA A 91 -3.95 -2.97 -4.00
N ASP A 92 -3.71 -4.26 -4.25
CA ASP A 92 -4.56 -5.09 -5.12
C ASP A 92 -5.97 -5.23 -4.55
N LEU A 93 -6.10 -5.42 -3.23
CA LEU A 93 -7.38 -5.60 -2.57
C LEU A 93 -8.22 -4.32 -2.60
N VAL A 94 -7.61 -3.17 -2.30
CA VAL A 94 -8.24 -1.85 -2.39
C VAL A 94 -8.73 -1.59 -3.82
N TYR A 95 -7.89 -1.85 -4.82
CA TYR A 95 -8.28 -1.69 -6.23
C TYR A 95 -9.45 -2.61 -6.63
N LYS A 96 -9.43 -3.87 -6.20
CA LYS A 96 -10.51 -4.83 -6.49
C LYS A 96 -11.83 -4.47 -5.80
N ILE A 97 -11.78 -3.95 -4.58
CA ILE A 97 -12.97 -3.45 -3.88
C ILE A 97 -13.55 -2.27 -4.65
N ALA A 98 -12.72 -1.30 -5.09
CA ALA A 98 -13.17 -0.18 -5.93
C ALA A 98 -13.88 -0.66 -7.20
N PHE A 99 -13.30 -1.66 -7.89
CA PHE A 99 -13.89 -2.29 -9.07
C PHE A 99 -15.27 -2.91 -8.76
N ILE A 100 -15.38 -3.71 -7.69
CA ILE A 100 -16.67 -4.31 -7.31
C ILE A 100 -17.71 -3.23 -7.04
N LEU A 101 -17.35 -2.18 -6.28
CA LEU A 101 -18.26 -1.08 -5.94
C LEU A 101 -18.74 -0.35 -7.20
N LYS A 102 -17.82 -0.07 -8.14
CA LYS A 102 -18.10 0.60 -9.40
C LYS A 102 -19.11 -0.18 -10.24
N GLU A 103 -18.86 -1.47 -10.44
CA GLU A 103 -19.72 -2.37 -11.23
C GLU A 103 -21.06 -2.62 -10.55
N ARG A 104 -21.15 -2.34 -9.25
CA ARG A 104 -22.38 -2.38 -8.46
C ARG A 104 -23.06 -1.02 -8.28
N GLU A 105 -22.62 -0.02 -9.05
CA GLU A 105 -23.15 1.34 -9.08
C GLU A 105 -22.99 2.15 -7.78
N PHE A 106 -22.18 1.68 -6.82
CA PHE A 106 -21.74 2.45 -5.66
C PHE A 106 -20.57 3.36 -6.05
N LYS A 107 -20.86 4.34 -6.92
CA LYS A 107 -19.84 5.16 -7.58
C LYS A 107 -19.01 6.00 -6.59
N ASP A 108 -19.63 6.56 -5.57
CA ASP A 108 -18.93 7.42 -4.59
C ASP A 108 -17.91 6.61 -3.79
N ASP A 109 -18.30 5.46 -3.24
CA ASP A 109 -17.39 4.53 -2.57
C ASP A 109 -16.29 4.05 -3.53
N ALA A 110 -16.62 3.74 -4.79
CA ALA A 110 -15.62 3.32 -5.76
C ALA A 110 -14.55 4.40 -6.00
N ILE A 111 -14.97 5.66 -6.11
CA ILE A 111 -14.06 6.81 -6.24
C ILE A 111 -13.14 6.92 -5.02
N GLU A 112 -13.67 6.75 -3.81
CA GLU A 112 -12.86 6.79 -2.58
C GLU A 112 -11.78 5.70 -2.58
N TYR A 113 -12.14 4.46 -2.90
CA TYR A 113 -11.16 3.37 -2.95
C TYR A 113 -10.14 3.54 -4.09
N TYR A 114 -10.55 4.03 -5.26
CA TYR A 114 -9.57 4.32 -6.33
C TYR A 114 -8.60 5.44 -5.95
N ARG A 115 -9.07 6.51 -5.30
CA ARG A 115 -8.18 7.54 -4.74
C ARG A 115 -7.23 6.97 -3.70
N THR A 116 -7.75 6.10 -2.83
CA THR A 116 -6.95 5.41 -1.83
C THR A 116 -5.81 4.60 -2.44
N VAL A 117 -6.00 3.97 -3.60
CA VAL A 117 -4.91 3.31 -4.35
C VAL A 117 -3.81 4.32 -4.69
N MET A 118 -4.17 5.49 -5.20
CA MET A 118 -3.21 6.52 -5.62
C MET A 118 -2.51 7.17 -4.42
N ASP A 119 -3.25 7.46 -3.36
CA ASP A 119 -2.77 8.23 -2.22
C ASP A 119 -1.93 7.40 -1.26
N LYS A 120 -2.35 6.16 -0.98
CA LYS A 120 -1.69 5.28 0.00
C LYS A 120 -0.73 4.27 -0.62
N PHE A 121 -0.83 4.03 -1.93
CA PHE A 121 0.01 3.06 -2.63
C PHE A 121 0.58 3.64 -3.94
N PRO A 122 1.31 4.78 -3.89
CA PRO A 122 1.76 5.49 -5.09
C PRO A 122 2.72 4.67 -5.98
N ASP A 123 3.44 3.70 -5.42
CA ASP A 123 4.35 2.81 -6.16
C ASP A 123 3.65 1.56 -6.74
N SER A 124 2.34 1.44 -6.54
CA SER A 124 1.58 0.26 -6.94
C SER A 124 1.37 0.20 -8.46
N PRO A 125 1.41 -1.00 -9.07
CA PRO A 125 1.04 -1.15 -10.49
C PRO A 125 -0.42 -0.82 -10.78
N TYR A 126 -1.26 -0.60 -9.75
CA TYR A 126 -2.67 -0.26 -9.89
C TYR A 126 -2.94 1.26 -10.01
N VAL A 127 -1.95 2.13 -9.76
CA VAL A 127 -2.14 3.59 -9.78
C VAL A 127 -2.65 4.09 -11.13
N ALA A 128 -2.01 3.67 -12.24
CA ALA A 128 -2.42 4.10 -13.57
C ALA A 128 -3.86 3.64 -13.90
N LYS A 129 -4.22 2.42 -13.48
CA LYS A 129 -5.57 1.87 -13.69
C LYS A 129 -6.61 2.59 -12.83
N ALA A 130 -6.30 2.88 -11.57
CA ALA A 130 -7.18 3.63 -10.68
C ALA A 130 -7.45 5.04 -11.24
N ALA A 131 -6.40 5.71 -11.74
CA ALA A 131 -6.52 7.01 -12.38
C ALA A 131 -7.41 6.96 -13.64
N GLU A 132 -7.30 5.92 -14.46
CA GLU A 132 -8.16 5.72 -15.62
C GLU A 132 -9.62 5.52 -15.22
N GLU A 133 -9.90 4.68 -14.22
CA GLU A 133 -11.26 4.42 -13.73
C GLU A 133 -11.89 5.67 -13.10
N LEU A 134 -11.11 6.48 -12.36
CA LEU A 134 -11.57 7.78 -11.84
C LEU A 134 -11.99 8.72 -12.97
N ARG A 135 -11.23 8.80 -14.07
CA ARG A 135 -11.61 9.61 -15.24
C ARG A 135 -12.89 9.10 -15.89
N LYS A 136 -13.05 7.78 -16.04
CA LYS A 136 -14.29 7.16 -16.54
C LYS A 136 -15.50 7.48 -15.65
N LEU A 137 -15.27 7.64 -14.35
CA LEU A 137 -16.27 8.06 -13.37
C LEU A 137 -16.51 9.58 -13.33
N GLY A 138 -15.85 10.35 -14.20
CA GLY A 138 -16.02 11.80 -14.30
C GLY A 138 -15.18 12.60 -13.28
N VAL A 139 -14.27 11.95 -12.56
CA VAL A 139 -13.36 12.64 -11.64
C VAL A 139 -12.24 13.28 -12.46
N LYS A 140 -12.10 14.60 -12.32
CA LYS A 140 -10.92 15.33 -12.81
C LYS A 140 -9.76 15.07 -11.85
N LEU A 141 -8.66 14.58 -12.40
CA LEU A 141 -7.42 14.39 -11.67
C LEU A 141 -6.51 15.54 -12.06
N ASP A 142 -5.98 16.25 -11.07
CA ASP A 142 -4.97 17.27 -11.29
C ASP A 142 -3.67 16.54 -11.62
N THR A 143 -3.50 16.18 -12.88
CA THR A 143 -2.21 15.74 -13.40
C THR A 143 -1.34 16.98 -13.46
N GLY A 144 -0.50 17.19 -12.45
CA GLY A 144 0.47 18.28 -12.44
C GLY A 144 1.47 18.11 -13.58
N SER A 145 1.10 18.53 -14.80
CA SER A 145 1.96 18.85 -15.93
C SER A 145 1.12 19.24 -17.14
N GLU A 146 0.70 20.50 -17.20
CA GLU A 146 0.86 21.32 -18.40
C GLU A 146 1.31 22.71 -17.90
N GLU A 147 2.61 22.86 -17.61
CA GLU A 147 3.24 24.13 -17.92
C GLU A 147 3.09 24.28 -19.43
N ASP A 148 2.06 25.02 -19.82
CA ASP A 148 1.95 25.64 -21.12
C ASP A 148 3.16 26.56 -21.28
N THR A 149 4.28 26.02 -21.74
CA THR A 149 5.32 26.81 -22.41
C THR A 149 4.82 27.15 -23.82
N GLY A 150 3.65 27.78 -23.89
CA GLY A 150 3.16 28.56 -25.01
C GLY A 150 3.48 30.01 -24.72
N GLY A 151 4.74 30.41 -24.94
CA GLY A 151 5.22 31.76 -24.67
C GLY A 151 6.29 32.19 -25.67
N GLU A 152 5.80 32.84 -26.73
CA GLU A 152 6.46 33.71 -27.73
C GLU A 152 7.35 33.09 -28.82
#